data_AF-A0AA51GR81-F1
#
_entry.id   AF-A0AA51GR81-F1
#
_cell.length_a   1.000
_cell.length_b   1.000
_cell.length_c   1.000
_cell.angle_alpha   90.00
_cell.angle_beta   90.00
_cell.angle_gamma   90.00
#
_symmetry.space_group_name_H-M   'P 1'
#
loop_
_entity.id
_entity.type
_entity.pdbx_description
1 polymer ?
#
loop_
_entity_poly.entity_id
_entity_poly.type
_entity_poly.pdbx_seq_one_letter_code
_entity_poly.pdbx_strand_id
1 'polypeptide(L)'
;MPRVYISPSLQNYNLFINGGTEEEYVNLVADAMDPYLLASEIEFSRNEPGMTLSEVINDVNRGDYDVYFSIHTSTAPPSMAGHIQGAEVYYFVNNPYGRELAEIIAKNLKRIYPNSEKVKNTPTATLKELTRTRLPAVLVELGYNDNEEDAQWIKDNIRSIAKELSRSLTEYFAIPLGEPEED
;
A
#
# COMPACT_ATOMS: atom_id res chain seq x y z
N MET A 1 16.44 14.27 -1.30
CA MET A 1 15.99 12.87 -1.29
C MET A 1 14.48 12.88 -1.19
N PRO A 2 13.75 12.09 -1.98
CA PRO A 2 12.31 11.97 -1.81
C PRO A 2 11.95 11.51 -0.40
N ARG A 3 10.82 11.98 0.13
CA ARG A 3 10.36 11.70 1.49
C ARG A 3 8.96 11.10 1.44
N VAL A 4 8.78 9.87 1.91
CA VAL A 4 7.50 9.14 1.82
C VAL A 4 6.95 8.87 3.21
N TYR A 5 5.66 9.14 3.41
CA TYR A 5 4.93 8.65 4.59
C TYR A 5 4.28 7.31 4.24
N ILE A 6 4.80 6.22 4.81
CA ILE A 6 4.24 4.88 4.64
C ILE A 6 3.16 4.67 5.69
N SER A 7 1.95 4.32 5.27
CA SER A 7 0.81 4.15 6.16
C SER A 7 0.19 2.75 6.11
N PRO A 8 0.78 1.72 6.76
CA PRO A 8 0.12 0.43 6.86
C PRO A 8 -1.15 0.54 7.70
N SER A 9 -2.15 -0.27 7.34
CA SER A 9 -3.43 -0.33 8.02
C SER A 9 -3.32 -0.42 9.53
N LEU A 10 -4.17 0.35 10.21
CA LEU A 10 -4.35 0.37 11.66
C LEU A 10 -5.38 -0.68 12.14
N GLN A 11 -5.89 -1.52 11.22
CA GLN A 11 -7.05 -2.37 11.46
C GLN A 11 -6.62 -3.75 12.01
N ASN A 12 -6.50 -3.85 13.33
CA ASN A 12 -6.19 -5.12 14.00
C ASN A 12 -7.38 -6.09 14.12
N TYR A 13 -8.59 -5.65 13.75
CA TYR A 13 -9.82 -6.44 13.82
C TYR A 13 -10.18 -7.11 12.48
N ASN A 14 -9.53 -6.71 11.38
CA ASN A 14 -9.69 -7.38 10.09
C ASN A 14 -8.77 -8.60 10.08
N LEU A 15 -9.38 -9.78 10.14
CA LEU A 15 -8.66 -11.05 10.21
C LEU A 15 -8.52 -11.64 8.82
N PHE A 16 -7.34 -12.20 8.56
CA PHE A 16 -7.14 -13.06 7.40
C PHE A 16 -7.83 -14.40 7.64
N ILE A 17 -8.45 -14.96 6.60
CA ILE A 17 -9.15 -16.25 6.66
C ILE A 17 -8.24 -17.40 7.12
N ASN A 18 -6.94 -17.31 6.82
CA ASN A 18 -5.89 -18.26 7.19
C ASN A 18 -5.02 -17.76 8.36
N GLY A 19 -5.55 -16.90 9.23
CA GLY A 19 -4.94 -16.44 10.49
C GLY A 19 -4.10 -15.17 10.39
N GLY A 20 -3.90 -14.45 11.50
CA GLY A 20 -3.26 -13.13 11.54
C GLY A 20 -4.21 -11.98 11.18
N THR A 21 -3.72 -10.75 11.26
CA THR A 21 -4.52 -9.53 11.02
C THR A 21 -4.04 -8.77 9.78
N GLU A 22 -4.89 -7.90 9.25
CA GLU A 22 -4.49 -6.93 8.23
C GLU A 22 -3.34 -6.06 8.72
N GLU A 23 -3.45 -5.46 9.91
CA GLU A 23 -2.38 -4.68 10.51
C GLU A 23 -1.07 -5.48 10.54
N GLU A 24 -1.06 -6.74 10.99
CA GLU A 24 0.14 -7.58 11.01
C GLU A 24 0.80 -7.72 9.62
N TYR A 25 0.05 -8.19 8.61
CA TYR A 25 0.66 -8.51 7.31
C TYR A 25 1.05 -7.28 6.50
N VAL A 26 0.27 -6.21 6.53
CA VAL A 26 0.65 -4.98 5.82
C VAL A 26 1.80 -4.25 6.53
N ASN A 27 1.95 -4.43 7.85
CA ASN A 27 3.15 -3.98 8.55
C ASN A 27 4.38 -4.81 8.13
N LEU A 28 4.26 -6.13 7.97
CA LEU A 28 5.35 -6.96 7.43
C LEU A 28 5.77 -6.57 6.00
N VAL A 29 4.81 -6.19 5.15
CA VAL A 29 5.10 -5.64 3.81
C VAL A 29 5.90 -4.34 3.94
N ALA A 30 5.45 -3.41 4.78
CA ALA A 30 6.15 -2.15 4.98
C ALA A 30 7.56 -2.34 5.56
N ASP A 31 7.75 -3.24 6.53
CA ASP A 31 9.08 -3.59 7.05
C ASP A 31 9.99 -4.12 5.93
N ALA A 32 9.44 -4.91 5.02
CA ALA A 32 10.17 -5.43 3.88
C ALA A 32 10.46 -4.37 2.80
N MET A 33 9.79 -3.20 2.83
CA MET A 33 10.09 -2.08 1.92
C MET A 33 11.31 -1.29 2.39
N ASP A 34 11.51 -1.14 3.70
CA ASP A 34 12.61 -0.38 4.31
C ASP A 34 13.97 -0.56 3.63
N PRO A 35 14.50 -1.79 3.44
CA PRO A 35 15.82 -1.96 2.82
C PRO A 35 15.88 -1.47 1.37
N TYR A 36 14.79 -1.60 0.59
CA TYR A 36 14.73 -1.08 -0.78
C TYR A 36 14.65 0.45 -0.78
N LEU A 37 13.88 1.05 0.13
CA LEU A 37 13.74 2.51 0.23
C LEU A 37 15.07 3.16 0.65
N LEU A 38 15.76 2.59 1.65
CA LEU A 38 17.08 3.03 2.09
C LEU A 38 18.12 2.93 0.97
N ALA A 39 18.18 1.79 0.28
CA ALA A 39 19.10 1.59 -0.84
C ALA A 39 18.80 2.50 -2.04
N SER A 40 17.56 3.00 -2.16
CA SER A 40 17.13 3.94 -3.21
C SER A 40 17.26 5.40 -2.79
N GLU A 41 17.84 5.72 -1.63
CA GLU A 41 17.93 7.08 -1.08
C GLU A 41 16.55 7.77 -0.94
N ILE A 42 15.53 7.00 -0.57
CA ILE A 42 14.21 7.50 -0.17
C ILE A 42 14.16 7.58 1.36
N GLU A 43 13.95 8.78 1.88
CA GLU A 43 13.64 8.96 3.30
C GLU A 43 12.19 8.55 3.54
N PHE A 44 11.91 7.91 4.68
CA PHE A 44 10.54 7.57 5.02
C PHE A 44 10.25 7.69 6.50
N SER A 45 8.97 7.85 6.81
CA SER A 45 8.40 7.70 8.15
C SER A 45 7.13 6.87 8.03
N ARG A 46 6.62 6.43 9.18
CA ARG A 46 5.48 5.52 9.24
C ARG A 46 4.57 5.87 10.40
N ASN A 47 3.28 5.58 10.26
CA ASN A 47 2.38 5.55 11.42
C ASN A 47 2.77 4.41 12.37
N GLU A 48 2.47 4.61 13.65
CA GLU A 48 2.63 3.60 14.68
C GLU A 48 1.34 2.78 14.85
N PRO A 49 1.43 1.48 15.16
CA PRO A 49 0.28 0.68 15.58
C PRO A 49 -0.46 1.35 16.75
N GLY A 50 -1.79 1.34 16.70
CA GLY A 50 -2.64 1.97 17.72
C GLY A 50 -2.90 3.47 17.54
N MET A 51 -2.27 4.15 16.57
CA MET A 51 -2.73 5.47 16.14
C MET A 51 -4.16 5.40 15.59
N THR A 52 -4.90 6.49 15.68
CA THR A 52 -6.15 6.67 14.95
C THR A 52 -5.86 7.23 13.55
N LEU A 53 -6.77 6.98 12.60
CA LEU A 53 -6.70 7.59 11.28
C LEU A 53 -6.59 9.13 11.31
N SER A 54 -7.21 9.78 12.31
CA SER A 54 -7.12 11.23 12.45
C SER A 54 -5.73 11.68 12.93
N GLU A 55 -5.08 10.90 13.78
CA GLU A 55 -3.69 11.16 14.20
C GLU A 55 -2.74 10.98 13.03
N VAL A 56 -2.89 9.91 12.23
CA VAL A 56 -2.07 9.68 11.02
C VAL A 56 -2.21 10.83 10.03
N ILE A 57 -3.44 11.24 9.72
CA ILE A 57 -3.70 12.39 8.83
C ILE A 57 -3.09 13.68 9.39
N ASN A 58 -3.14 13.88 10.70
CA ASN A 58 -2.54 15.07 11.32
C ASN A 58 -1.01 15.01 11.26
N ASP A 59 -0.42 13.83 11.42
CA ASP A 59 1.02 13.64 11.43
C ASP A 59 1.61 13.88 10.03
N VAL A 60 1.07 13.22 8.99
CA VAL A 60 1.53 13.43 7.61
C VAL A 60 1.37 14.88 7.15
N ASN A 61 0.29 15.56 7.56
CA ASN A 61 0.06 16.97 7.18
C ASN A 61 0.95 17.97 7.94
N ARG A 62 1.58 17.56 9.03
CA ARG A 62 2.57 18.36 9.79
C ARG A 62 3.99 18.13 9.29
N GLY A 63 4.27 16.90 8.84
CA GLY A 63 5.56 16.55 8.27
C GLY A 63 5.79 17.15 6.89
N ASP A 64 7.02 16.95 6.42
CA ASP A 64 7.48 17.38 5.11
C ASP A 64 7.75 16.13 4.29
N TYR A 65 6.72 15.70 3.54
CA TYR A 65 6.72 14.49 2.72
C TYR A 65 6.24 14.82 1.30
N ASP A 66 6.70 14.06 0.33
CA ASP A 66 6.31 14.17 -1.08
C ASP A 66 5.11 13.27 -1.42
N VAL A 67 4.94 12.16 -0.70
CA VAL A 67 3.88 11.16 -0.95
C VAL A 67 3.33 10.60 0.37
N TYR A 68 2.01 10.41 0.42
CA TYR A 68 1.34 9.54 1.40
C TYR A 68 0.98 8.20 0.75
N PHE A 69 1.51 7.10 1.28
CA PHE A 69 1.44 5.79 0.67
C PHE A 69 0.81 4.79 1.66
N SER A 70 -0.48 4.50 1.49
CA SER A 70 -1.21 3.64 2.41
C SER A 70 -1.34 2.20 1.90
N ILE A 71 -1.21 1.21 2.79
CA ILE A 71 -1.19 -0.23 2.46
C ILE A 71 -2.23 -0.98 3.30
N HIS A 72 -3.14 -1.65 2.62
CA HIS A 72 -4.33 -2.29 3.17
C HIS A 72 -4.62 -3.64 2.52
N THR A 73 -5.60 -4.34 3.08
CA THR A 73 -6.31 -5.44 2.42
C THR A 73 -7.80 -5.23 2.46
N SER A 74 -8.50 -5.73 1.45
CA SER A 74 -9.94 -5.61 1.37
C SER A 74 -10.61 -6.75 2.12
N THR A 75 -11.84 -6.51 2.57
CA THR A 75 -12.75 -7.55 3.05
C THR A 75 -14.04 -7.44 2.25
N ALA A 76 -14.49 -8.55 1.65
CA ALA A 76 -15.73 -8.53 0.88
C ALA A 76 -16.94 -8.24 1.78
N PRO A 77 -18.03 -7.67 1.24
CA PRO A 77 -19.29 -7.61 1.98
C PRO A 77 -19.75 -9.02 2.37
N PRO A 78 -20.48 -9.21 3.49
CA PRO A 78 -20.79 -10.55 4.01
C PRO A 78 -21.46 -11.51 3.02
N SER A 79 -22.25 -10.99 2.07
CA SER A 79 -22.91 -11.79 1.04
C SER A 79 -21.96 -12.34 -0.04
N MET A 80 -20.73 -11.83 -0.11
CA MET A 80 -19.71 -12.20 -1.09
C MET A 80 -18.41 -12.67 -0.41
N ALA A 81 -18.47 -12.99 0.90
CA ALA A 81 -17.30 -13.39 1.67
C ALA A 81 -16.54 -14.53 0.99
N GLY A 82 -15.23 -14.32 0.80
CA GLY A 82 -14.33 -15.27 0.13
C GLY A 82 -14.52 -15.46 -1.38
N HIS A 83 -15.44 -14.73 -2.02
CA HIS A 83 -15.71 -14.83 -3.45
C HIS A 83 -15.13 -13.68 -4.29
N ILE A 84 -14.71 -12.59 -3.66
CA ILE A 84 -14.05 -11.47 -4.35
C ILE A 84 -12.54 -11.65 -4.22
N GLN A 85 -11.83 -11.32 -5.30
CA GLN A 85 -10.39 -11.42 -5.41
C GLN A 85 -9.90 -10.25 -6.25
N GLY A 86 -8.72 -9.71 -5.95
CA GLY A 86 -8.09 -8.65 -6.75
C GLY A 86 -7.42 -7.58 -5.89
N ALA A 87 -6.35 -7.01 -6.43
CA ALA A 87 -5.72 -5.81 -5.87
C ALA A 87 -6.33 -4.53 -6.46
N GLU A 88 -6.50 -3.51 -5.64
CA GLU A 88 -7.11 -2.24 -6.03
C GLU A 88 -6.31 -1.06 -5.50
N VAL A 89 -5.93 -0.13 -6.38
CA VAL A 89 -5.18 1.08 -5.99
C VAL A 89 -6.08 2.30 -6.07
N TYR A 90 -6.44 2.86 -4.93
CA TYR A 90 -7.26 4.07 -4.85
C TYR A 90 -6.42 5.34 -4.88
N TYR A 91 -6.96 6.36 -5.53
CA TYR A 91 -6.42 7.72 -5.52
C TYR A 91 -7.57 8.75 -5.44
N PHE A 92 -7.26 9.95 -4.94
CA PHE A 92 -8.25 11.02 -4.93
C PHE A 92 -8.53 11.52 -6.35
N VAL A 93 -9.81 11.52 -6.77
CA VAL A 93 -10.23 11.82 -8.15
C VAL A 93 -9.70 13.16 -8.71
N ASN A 94 -9.46 14.15 -7.85
CA ASN A 94 -8.96 15.47 -8.24
C ASN A 94 -7.45 15.65 -8.00
N ASN A 95 -6.70 14.57 -7.76
CA ASN A 95 -5.25 14.61 -7.56
C ASN A 95 -4.53 13.89 -8.72
N PRO A 96 -4.06 14.63 -9.75
CA PRO A 96 -3.41 14.02 -10.91
C PRO A 96 -2.09 13.31 -10.55
N TYR A 97 -1.37 13.79 -9.53
CA TYR A 97 -0.13 13.17 -9.06
C TYR A 97 -0.39 11.85 -8.31
N GLY A 98 -1.47 11.80 -7.50
CA GLY A 98 -1.93 10.55 -6.90
C GLY A 98 -2.40 9.54 -7.94
N ARG A 99 -3.05 10.01 -9.02
CA ARG A 99 -3.43 9.17 -10.16
C ARG A 99 -2.21 8.56 -10.86
N GLU A 100 -1.21 9.37 -11.18
CA GLU A 100 0.03 8.91 -11.80
C GLU A 100 0.70 7.81 -10.97
N LEU A 101 0.86 8.04 -9.66
CA LEU A 101 1.40 7.04 -8.75
C LEU A 101 0.54 5.77 -8.71
N ALA A 102 -0.79 5.88 -8.65
CA ALA A 102 -1.69 4.74 -8.65
C ALA A 102 -1.59 3.90 -9.95
N GLU A 103 -1.42 4.55 -11.10
CA GLU A 103 -1.22 3.88 -12.39
C GLU A 103 0.11 3.10 -12.42
N ILE A 104 1.18 3.68 -11.87
CA ILE A 104 2.49 3.01 -11.73
C ILE A 104 2.40 1.80 -10.79
N ILE A 105 1.73 1.94 -9.63
CA ILE A 105 1.56 0.84 -8.67
C ILE A 105 0.76 -0.30 -9.29
N ALA A 106 -0.39 -0.01 -9.89
CA ALA A 106 -1.21 -1.04 -10.52
C ALA A 106 -0.43 -1.77 -11.63
N LYS A 107 0.35 -1.05 -12.44
CA LYS A 107 1.22 -1.65 -13.47
C LYS A 107 2.26 -2.60 -12.89
N ASN A 108 2.90 -2.26 -11.78
CA ASN A 108 3.94 -3.09 -11.17
C ASN A 108 3.34 -4.28 -10.41
N LEU A 109 2.24 -4.09 -9.67
CA LEU A 109 1.51 -5.20 -9.05
C LEU A 109 1.05 -6.25 -10.07
N LYS A 110 0.62 -5.84 -11.26
CA LYS A 110 0.26 -6.77 -12.36
C LYS A 110 1.37 -7.75 -12.74
N ARG A 111 2.63 -7.46 -12.44
CA ARG A 111 3.77 -8.35 -12.76
C ARG A 111 3.86 -9.54 -11.82
N ILE A 112 3.36 -9.40 -10.59
CA ILE A 112 3.53 -10.39 -9.51
C ILE A 112 2.20 -10.97 -9.03
N TYR A 113 1.09 -10.27 -9.23
CA TYR A 113 -0.22 -10.71 -8.79
C TYR A 113 -0.72 -11.89 -9.65
N PRO A 114 -1.31 -12.95 -9.07
CA PRO A 114 -1.56 -14.22 -9.79
C PRO A 114 -2.42 -14.08 -11.05
N ASN A 115 -3.37 -13.13 -11.02
CA ASN A 115 -4.19 -12.78 -12.17
C ASN A 115 -4.15 -11.27 -12.41
N SER A 116 -3.31 -10.84 -13.34
CA SER A 116 -3.09 -9.42 -13.65
C SER A 116 -4.36 -8.66 -14.04
N GLU A 117 -5.38 -9.33 -14.58
CA GLU A 117 -6.66 -8.69 -14.95
C GLU A 117 -7.50 -8.29 -13.73
N LYS A 118 -7.18 -8.83 -12.55
CA LYS A 118 -7.82 -8.46 -11.27
C LYS A 118 -7.11 -7.32 -10.54
N VAL A 119 -6.07 -6.74 -11.13
CA VAL A 119 -5.40 -5.54 -10.60
C VAL A 119 -5.91 -4.30 -11.32
N LYS A 120 -6.47 -3.35 -10.57
CA LYS A 120 -7.02 -2.11 -11.13
C LYS A 120 -6.68 -0.89 -10.28
N ASN A 121 -6.86 0.29 -10.85
CA ASN A 121 -6.87 1.54 -10.10
C ASN A 121 -8.28 2.13 -10.13
N THR A 122 -8.66 2.84 -9.06
CA THR A 122 -10.01 3.37 -8.89
C THR A 122 -9.97 4.79 -8.32
N PRO A 123 -10.52 5.80 -9.02
CA PRO A 123 -10.68 7.13 -8.45
C PRO A 123 -11.74 7.10 -7.35
N THR A 124 -11.48 7.83 -6.26
CA THR A 124 -12.44 7.99 -5.16
C THR A 124 -12.46 9.42 -4.64
N ALA A 125 -13.53 9.79 -3.96
CA ALA A 125 -13.68 11.06 -3.24
C ALA A 125 -14.16 10.86 -1.79
N THR A 126 -14.15 9.64 -1.28
CA THR A 126 -14.75 9.28 0.02
C THR A 126 -13.75 8.82 1.07
N LEU A 127 -12.58 8.33 0.66
CA LEU A 127 -11.55 7.86 1.59
C LEU A 127 -10.87 9.06 2.27
N LYS A 128 -10.97 9.12 3.60
CA LYS A 128 -10.52 10.28 4.38
C LYS A 128 -9.02 10.50 4.27
N GLU A 129 -8.21 9.45 4.25
CA GLU A 129 -6.75 9.58 4.13
C GLU A 129 -6.31 10.13 2.77
N LEU A 130 -7.08 9.89 1.71
CA LEU A 130 -6.78 10.44 0.39
C LEU A 130 -7.32 11.87 0.23
N THR A 131 -8.46 12.17 0.85
CA THR A 131 -9.16 13.46 0.69
C THR A 131 -8.70 14.53 1.69
N ARG A 132 -8.06 14.15 2.80
CA ARG A 132 -7.63 15.06 3.88
C ARG A 132 -6.13 15.19 4.00
N THR A 133 -5.36 14.43 3.22
CA THR A 133 -3.92 14.63 3.10
C THR A 133 -3.63 15.65 1.99
N ARG A 134 -2.68 16.55 2.21
CA ARG A 134 -2.32 17.62 1.26
C ARG A 134 -1.41 17.15 0.11
N LEU A 135 -0.89 15.93 0.22
CA LEU A 135 0.11 15.35 -0.66
C LEU A 135 -0.54 14.55 -1.81
N PRO A 136 0.21 14.25 -2.88
CA PRO A 136 -0.02 13.03 -3.65
C PRO A 136 -0.24 11.84 -2.72
N ALA A 137 -1.37 11.15 -2.87
CA ALA A 137 -1.81 10.11 -1.94
C ALA A 137 -2.42 8.92 -2.67
N VAL A 138 -2.08 7.72 -2.21
CA VAL A 138 -2.62 6.44 -2.69
C VAL A 138 -2.97 5.53 -1.51
N LEU A 139 -3.98 4.68 -1.72
CA LEU A 139 -4.32 3.57 -0.83
C LEU A 139 -4.31 2.29 -1.66
N VAL A 140 -3.39 1.39 -1.32
CA VAL A 140 -3.22 0.10 -2.00
C VAL A 140 -3.93 -0.99 -1.21
N GLU A 141 -4.97 -1.55 -1.78
CA GLU A 141 -5.57 -2.81 -1.34
C GLU A 141 -4.84 -3.97 -2.04
N LEU A 142 -4.07 -4.76 -1.31
CA LEU A 142 -3.22 -5.82 -1.88
C LEU A 142 -3.99 -7.05 -2.38
N GLY A 143 -5.22 -7.23 -1.90
CA GLY A 143 -6.06 -8.41 -2.12
C GLY A 143 -7.13 -8.52 -1.03
N TYR A 144 -7.96 -9.54 -1.12
CA TYR A 144 -9.04 -9.79 -0.16
C TYR A 144 -8.57 -10.72 0.97
N ASN A 145 -8.58 -10.24 2.21
CA ASN A 145 -8.18 -11.02 3.40
C ASN A 145 -9.13 -12.18 3.72
N ASP A 146 -10.36 -12.14 3.22
CA ASP A 146 -11.37 -13.16 3.38
C ASP A 146 -11.41 -14.16 2.21
N ASN A 147 -10.59 -13.95 1.16
CA ASN A 147 -10.39 -14.89 0.06
C ASN A 147 -9.11 -15.71 0.27
N GLU A 148 -9.24 -17.04 0.27
CA GLU A 148 -8.13 -17.96 0.59
C GLU A 148 -6.91 -17.77 -0.34
N GLU A 149 -7.13 -17.57 -1.64
CA GLU A 149 -6.05 -17.42 -2.61
C GLU A 149 -5.31 -16.10 -2.43
N ASP A 150 -6.03 -14.99 -2.22
CA ASP A 150 -5.41 -13.68 -1.95
C ASP A 150 -4.67 -13.66 -0.62
N ALA A 151 -5.33 -14.16 0.44
CA ALA A 151 -4.74 -14.23 1.76
C ALA A 151 -3.45 -15.06 1.76
N GLN A 152 -3.45 -16.21 1.09
CA GLN A 152 -2.25 -17.04 0.97
C GLN A 152 -1.17 -16.37 0.10
N TRP A 153 -1.56 -15.80 -1.05
CA TRP A 153 -0.62 -15.12 -1.94
C TRP A 153 0.09 -13.95 -1.25
N ILE A 154 -0.62 -13.12 -0.48
CA ILE A 154 -0.02 -12.00 0.27
C ILE A 154 1.05 -12.52 1.23
N LYS A 155 0.74 -13.56 2.02
CA LYS A 155 1.68 -14.15 2.99
C LYS A 155 2.93 -14.73 2.33
N ASP A 156 2.76 -15.40 1.20
CA ASP A 156 3.87 -16.03 0.49
C ASP A 156 4.74 -15.01 -0.27
N ASN A 157 4.24 -13.80 -0.50
CA ASN A 157 4.87 -12.81 -1.39
C ASN A 157 5.23 -11.49 -0.72
N ILE A 158 5.28 -11.41 0.62
CA ILE A 158 5.60 -10.17 1.36
C ILE A 158 6.78 -9.40 0.76
N ARG A 159 7.93 -10.06 0.53
CA ARG A 159 9.13 -9.43 -0.05
C ARG A 159 8.94 -9.01 -1.51
N SER A 160 8.28 -9.83 -2.32
CA SER A 160 8.00 -9.51 -3.73
C SER A 160 7.07 -8.31 -3.85
N ILE A 161 6.04 -8.23 -3.01
CA ILE A 161 5.12 -7.10 -2.91
C ILE A 161 5.91 -5.85 -2.49
N ALA A 162 6.68 -5.93 -1.40
CA ALA A 162 7.49 -4.81 -0.92
C ALA A 162 8.46 -4.28 -1.98
N LYS A 163 9.12 -5.16 -2.73
CA LYS A 163 10.00 -4.79 -3.84
C LYS A 163 9.25 -4.04 -4.94
N GLU A 164 8.09 -4.51 -5.37
CA GLU A 164 7.33 -3.84 -6.44
C GLU A 164 6.66 -2.54 -5.98
N LEU A 165 6.23 -2.44 -4.72
CA LEU A 165 5.75 -1.17 -4.15
C LEU A 165 6.88 -0.13 -4.05
N SER A 166 8.06 -0.55 -3.60
CA SER A 166 9.26 0.30 -3.57
C SER A 166 9.68 0.71 -4.98
N ARG A 167 9.65 -0.22 -5.94
CA ARG A 167 9.87 0.07 -7.36
C ARG A 167 8.91 1.14 -7.86
N SER A 168 7.63 1.05 -7.52
CA SER A 168 6.64 2.06 -7.94
C SER A 168 6.95 3.46 -7.40
N LEU A 169 7.42 3.57 -6.16
CA LEU A 169 7.88 4.84 -5.61
C LEU A 169 9.12 5.35 -6.36
N THR A 170 10.10 4.49 -6.65
CA THR A 170 11.31 4.89 -7.39
C THR A 170 11.00 5.31 -8.83
N GLU A 171 10.09 4.61 -9.52
CA GLU A 171 9.59 4.98 -10.85
C GLU A 171 8.89 6.35 -10.81
N TYR A 172 8.05 6.59 -9.79
CA TYR A 172 7.36 7.87 -9.60
C TYR A 172 8.33 9.04 -9.36
N PHE A 173 9.37 8.83 -8.57
CA PHE A 173 10.41 9.85 -8.33
C PHE A 173 11.50 9.90 -9.41
N ALA A 174 11.39 9.07 -10.45
CA ALA A 174 12.37 8.96 -11.53
C ALA A 174 13.82 8.68 -11.04
N ILE A 175 13.95 7.82 -10.04
CA ILE A 175 15.22 7.34 -9.48
C ILE A 175 15.35 5.82 -9.66
N PRO A 176 16.57 5.27 -9.69
CA PRO A 176 16.75 3.81 -9.77
C PRO A 176 16.28 3.13 -8.49
N LEU A 177 15.76 1.91 -8.61
CA LEU A 177 15.55 1.02 -7.47
C LEU A 177 16.91 0.52 -6.98
N GLY A 178 17.23 0.85 -5.72
CA GLY A 178 18.32 0.21 -5.00
C GLY A 178 17.96 -1.22 -4.64
N GLU A 179 18.88 -2.14 -4.89
CA GLU A 179 18.78 -3.51 -4.39
C GLU A 179 19.53 -3.58 -3.05
N PRO A 180 18.91 -4.09 -1.98
CA PRO A 180 19.61 -4.27 -0.72
C PRO A 180 20.70 -5.33 -0.87
N GLU A 181 21.78 -5.19 -0.11
CA GLU A 181 22.81 -6.22 -0.04
C GLU A 181 22.15 -7.53 0.46
N GLU A 182 22.39 -8.63 -0.26
CA GLU A 182 21.98 -9.96 0.19
C GLU A 182 22.89 -10.36 1.36
N ASP A 183 22.32 -10.56 2.55
CA ASP A 183 23.01 -11.19 3.69
C ASP A 183 23.40 -12.65 3.41
#